data_AF-A0A0A2XUB0-F1
#
_entry.id   AF-A0A0A2XUB0-F1
#
_cell.length_a   1.000
_cell.length_b   1.000
_cell.length_c   1.000
_cell.angle_alpha   90.00
_cell.angle_beta   90.00
_cell.angle_gamma   90.00
#
_symmetry.space_group_name_H-M   'P 1'
#
loop_
_entity.id
_entity.type
_entity.pdbx_description
1 polymer ?
#
loop_
_entity_poly.entity_id
_entity_poly.type
_entity_poly.pdbx_seq_one_letter_code
_entity_poly.pdbx_strand_id
1 'polypeptide(L)'
;MKITDDEILAYIWDETLGRVARNAVIHYMGHKLGTYDINELRDDDVELIALLHRSALYAGAMLSNGRFRLRLNKLINQGKLLPRLYKDNRAFIINADVKAVVISAITFWQNVGLPFGYTDQTKTCKKTIPAESVNIFEMSTACYQLLRHYYPTYQMRVLEKKLY
;
A
#
# COMPACT_ATOMS: atom_id res chain seq x y z
N MET A 1 -7.45 15.54 24.80
CA MET A 1 -8.23 15.22 23.58
C MET A 1 -8.30 13.70 23.43
N LYS A 2 -9.47 13.11 23.19
CA LYS A 2 -9.64 11.65 23.11
C LYS A 2 -9.73 11.24 21.64
N ILE A 3 -8.69 10.57 21.14
CA ILE A 3 -8.65 10.08 19.75
C ILE A 3 -9.65 8.93 19.56
N THR A 4 -10.49 9.10 18.55
CA THR A 4 -11.54 8.17 18.10
C THR A 4 -10.95 7.00 17.31
N ASP A 5 -11.76 5.95 17.10
CA ASP A 5 -11.35 4.82 16.25
C ASP A 5 -11.24 5.25 14.77
N ASP A 6 -12.08 6.19 14.33
CA ASP A 6 -12.10 6.65 12.95
C ASP A 6 -10.91 7.56 12.63
N GLU A 7 -10.44 8.37 13.58
CA GLU A 7 -9.17 9.10 13.44
C GLU A 7 -7.97 8.17 13.32
N ILE A 8 -7.96 7.04 14.05
CA ILE A 8 -6.91 6.01 13.92
C ILE A 8 -6.98 5.35 12.55
N LEU A 9 -8.18 5.05 12.05
CA LEU A 9 -8.35 4.45 10.71
C LEU A 9 -8.01 5.42 9.60
N ALA A 10 -8.32 6.71 9.75
CA ALA A 10 -7.91 7.76 8.81
C ALA A 10 -6.39 7.88 8.77
N TYR A 11 -5.72 7.84 9.92
CA TYR A 11 -4.26 7.79 9.98
C TYR A 11 -3.68 6.54 9.32
N ILE A 12 -4.24 5.35 9.60
CA ILE A 12 -3.82 4.11 8.96
C ILE A 12 -4.04 4.18 7.44
N TRP A 13 -5.13 4.79 6.99
CA TRP A 13 -5.40 4.98 5.57
C TRP A 13 -4.36 5.87 4.92
N ASP A 14 -4.04 7.00 5.54
CA ASP A 14 -3.02 7.92 5.05
C ASP A 14 -1.64 7.24 4.93
N GLU A 15 -1.28 6.47 5.95
CA GLU A 15 -0.06 5.64 5.94
C GLU A 15 -0.11 4.53 4.89
N THR A 16 -1.30 3.95 4.63
CA THR A 16 -1.50 2.97 3.55
C THR A 16 -1.23 3.61 2.19
N LEU A 17 -1.78 4.81 1.92
CA LEU A 17 -1.53 5.53 0.67
C LEU A 17 -0.05 5.85 0.50
N GLY A 18 0.59 6.39 1.55
CA GLY A 18 2.01 6.70 1.51
C GLY A 18 2.87 5.44 1.33
N ARG A 19 2.47 4.32 1.95
CA ARG A 19 3.13 3.01 1.76
C ARG A 19 2.99 2.52 0.33
N VAL A 20 1.79 2.56 -0.25
CA VAL A 20 1.53 2.14 -1.63
C VAL A 20 2.33 2.98 -2.61
N ALA A 21 2.32 4.32 -2.46
CA ALA A 21 3.09 5.22 -3.31
C ALA A 21 4.58 4.86 -3.37
N ARG A 22 5.19 4.57 -2.21
CA ARG A 22 6.61 4.19 -2.08
C ARG A 22 6.89 2.74 -2.48
N ASN A 23 6.04 1.81 -2.07
CA ASN A 23 6.29 0.39 -2.27
C ASN A 23 6.01 -0.05 -3.71
N ALA A 24 5.08 0.61 -4.41
CA ALA A 24 4.85 0.37 -5.82
C ALA A 24 6.16 0.50 -6.58
N VAL A 25 6.95 1.55 -6.36
CA VAL A 25 8.26 1.69 -7.03
C VAL A 25 9.29 0.66 -6.59
N ILE A 26 9.36 0.30 -5.31
CA ILE A 26 10.31 -0.71 -4.80
C ILE A 26 10.00 -2.09 -5.41
N HIS A 27 8.73 -2.44 -5.51
CA HIS A 27 8.30 -3.71 -6.11
C HIS A 27 8.49 -3.69 -7.63
N TYR A 28 8.29 -2.53 -8.25
CA TYR A 28 8.54 -2.29 -9.66
C TYR A 28 10.03 -2.39 -10.03
N MET A 29 10.94 -1.78 -9.24
CA MET A 29 12.39 -1.82 -9.45
C MET A 29 13.04 -3.15 -9.02
N GLY A 30 12.45 -3.83 -8.04
CA GLY A 30 13.04 -4.98 -7.35
C GLY A 30 12.95 -6.33 -8.07
N HIS A 31 12.43 -6.38 -9.30
CA HIS A 31 12.43 -7.58 -10.14
C HIS A 31 11.86 -8.86 -9.48
N LYS A 32 10.87 -8.75 -8.57
CA LYS A 32 10.09 -9.91 -8.13
C LYS A 32 9.18 -10.37 -9.29
N LEU A 33 9.75 -11.18 -10.18
CA LEU A 33 9.10 -12.03 -11.18
C LEU A 33 8.05 -11.34 -12.06
N GLY A 34 8.48 -10.83 -13.22
CA GLY A 34 7.69 -10.79 -14.47
C GLY A 34 6.30 -10.14 -14.49
N THR A 35 5.86 -9.50 -13.41
CA THR A 35 4.47 -9.12 -13.22
C THR A 35 4.42 -7.62 -13.07
N TYR A 36 3.73 -6.94 -13.97
CA TYR A 36 2.55 -6.15 -13.64
C TYR A 36 1.99 -5.66 -14.98
N ASP A 37 1.64 -6.61 -15.85
CA ASP A 37 0.43 -6.34 -16.59
C ASP A 37 -0.63 -6.04 -15.52
N ILE A 38 -1.16 -4.83 -15.55
CA ILE A 38 -2.22 -4.36 -14.66
C ILE A 38 -3.40 -5.36 -14.64
N ASN A 39 -3.58 -6.09 -15.74
CA ASN A 39 -4.58 -7.13 -15.91
C ASN A 39 -4.23 -8.46 -15.20
N GLU A 40 -2.97 -8.68 -14.83
CA GLU A 40 -2.48 -9.89 -14.17
C GLU A 40 -2.11 -9.67 -12.69
N LEU A 41 -2.46 -8.50 -12.12
CA LEU A 41 -2.12 -8.15 -10.75
C LEU A 41 -2.83 -9.07 -9.73
N ARG A 42 -2.03 -9.95 -9.09
CA ARG A 42 -2.49 -10.90 -8.07
C ARG A 42 -2.75 -10.20 -6.74
N ASP A 43 -3.69 -10.73 -5.97
CA ASP A 43 -4.08 -10.14 -4.70
C ASP A 43 -2.93 -10.17 -3.67
N ASP A 44 -2.09 -11.20 -3.66
CA ASP A 44 -0.92 -11.26 -2.77
C ASP A 44 0.10 -10.13 -3.00
N ASP A 45 0.23 -9.70 -4.26
CA ASP A 45 1.12 -8.60 -4.66
C ASP A 45 0.53 -7.25 -4.22
N VAL A 46 -0.78 -7.06 -4.42
CA VAL A 46 -1.53 -5.89 -3.90
C VAL A 46 -1.35 -5.78 -2.39
N GLU A 47 -1.57 -6.88 -1.68
CA GLU A 47 -1.43 -6.91 -0.22
C GLU A 47 -0.01 -6.63 0.23
N LEU A 48 1.00 -7.14 -0.48
CA LEU A 48 2.39 -6.89 -0.13
C LEU A 48 2.76 -5.42 -0.29
N ILE A 49 2.28 -4.77 -1.35
CA ILE A 49 2.49 -3.34 -1.60
C ILE A 49 1.81 -2.51 -0.50
N ALA A 50 0.57 -2.85 -0.13
CA ALA A 50 -0.20 -2.13 0.89
C ALA A 50 0.14 -2.52 2.35
N LEU A 51 1.00 -3.52 2.58
CA LEU A 51 1.29 -4.06 3.91
C LEU A 51 1.90 -3.01 4.83
N LEU A 52 1.23 -2.77 5.97
CA LEU A 52 1.72 -1.95 7.06
C LEU A 52 2.22 -2.82 8.20
N HIS A 53 3.19 -2.27 8.92
CA HIS A 53 3.74 -2.87 10.12
C HIS A 53 3.53 -1.92 11.29
N ARG A 54 2.96 -2.42 12.40
CA ARG A 54 2.60 -1.59 13.56
C ARG A 54 3.73 -0.68 14.04
N SER A 55 4.98 -1.16 14.02
CA SER A 55 6.13 -0.37 14.51
C SER A 55 6.42 0.86 13.65
N ALA A 56 6.12 0.82 12.35
CA ALA A 56 6.29 1.96 11.45
C ALA A 56 5.30 3.09 11.74
N LEU A 57 4.21 2.77 12.44
CA LEU A 57 3.12 3.72 12.72
C LEU A 57 3.27 4.44 14.05
N TYR A 58 4.22 4.06 14.91
CA TYR A 58 4.33 4.63 16.25
C TYR A 58 4.73 6.11 16.26
N ALA A 59 5.59 6.53 15.33
CA ALA A 59 6.07 7.91 15.28
C ALA A 59 4.95 8.92 14.97
N GLY A 60 3.99 8.55 14.11
CA GLY A 60 2.81 9.37 13.79
C GLY A 60 1.59 9.05 14.65
N ALA A 61 1.65 8.02 15.52
CA ALA A 61 0.53 7.70 16.39
C ALA A 61 0.40 8.77 17.48
N MET A 62 -0.75 9.44 17.53
CA MET A 62 -1.08 10.40 18.59
C MET A 62 -1.38 9.73 19.96
N LEU A 63 -0.97 8.48 20.15
CA LEU A 63 -1.15 7.65 21.33
C LEU A 63 0.16 7.00 21.72
N SER A 64 0.35 6.72 23.02
CA SER A 64 1.47 5.88 23.45
C SER A 64 1.40 4.50 22.80
N ASN A 65 2.56 3.88 22.53
CA ASN A 65 2.66 2.60 21.82
C ASN A 65 1.75 1.51 22.41
N GLY A 66 1.64 1.44 23.74
CA GLY A 66 0.76 0.49 24.43
C GLY A 66 -0.72 0.73 24.14
N ARG A 67 -1.17 1.99 24.22
CA ARG A 67 -2.56 2.37 23.91
C ARG A 67 -2.88 2.16 22.44
N PHE A 68 -1.96 2.55 21.54
CA PHE A 68 -2.11 2.34 20.11
C PHE A 68 -2.25 0.85 19.77
N ARG A 69 -1.42 -0.02 20.38
CA ARG A 69 -1.54 -1.47 20.23
C ARG A 69 -2.91 -2.01 20.64
N LEU A 70 -3.43 -1.57 21.79
CA LEU A 70 -4.76 -1.99 22.26
C LEU A 70 -5.86 -1.57 21.28
N ARG A 71 -5.77 -0.35 20.73
CA ARG A 71 -6.73 0.14 19.73
C ARG A 71 -6.64 -0.62 18.41
N LEU A 72 -5.43 -0.93 17.92
CA LEU A 72 -5.24 -1.77 16.74
C LEU A 72 -5.85 -3.17 16.92
N ASN A 73 -5.62 -3.82 18.06
CA ASN A 73 -6.22 -5.13 18.33
C ASN A 73 -7.75 -5.07 18.35
N LYS A 74 -8.34 -4.00 18.90
CA LYS A 74 -9.78 -3.77 18.84
C LYS A 74 -10.26 -3.67 17.39
N LEU A 75 -9.58 -2.89 16.55
CA LEU A 75 -9.92 -2.71 15.13
C LEU A 75 -9.78 -4.01 14.32
N ILE A 76 -8.78 -4.85 14.65
CA ILE A 76 -8.63 -6.20 14.08
C ILE A 76 -9.82 -7.08 14.45
N ASN A 77 -10.20 -7.12 15.74
CA ASN A 77 -11.34 -7.92 16.20
C ASN A 77 -12.68 -7.46 15.60
N GLN A 78 -12.77 -6.19 15.21
CA GLN A 78 -13.92 -5.62 14.49
C GLN A 78 -13.89 -5.89 12.98
N GLY A 79 -12.86 -6.55 12.45
CA GLY A 79 -12.71 -6.81 11.02
C GLY A 79 -12.36 -5.57 10.19
N LYS A 80 -11.99 -4.45 10.84
CA LYS A 80 -11.57 -3.22 10.15
C LYS A 80 -10.13 -3.29 9.64
N LEU A 81 -9.29 -4.07 10.32
CA LEU A 81 -7.93 -4.38 9.91
C LEU A 81 -7.78 -5.89 9.79
N LEU A 82 -7.09 -6.35 8.76
CA LEU A 82 -6.87 -7.77 8.51
C LEU A 82 -5.43 -8.14 8.88
N PRO A 83 -5.20 -8.97 9.90
CA PRO A 83 -3.85 -9.40 10.26
C PRO A 83 -3.31 -10.32 9.17
N ARG A 84 -1.99 -10.28 8.95
CA ARG A 84 -1.30 -11.18 8.02
C ARG A 84 -0.27 -12.01 8.78
N LEU A 85 -0.81 -12.99 9.52
CA LEU A 85 -0.09 -13.84 10.48
C LEU A 85 1.14 -14.55 9.87
N TYR A 86 1.11 -14.88 8.57
CA TYR A 86 2.21 -15.54 7.88
C TYR A 86 3.37 -14.62 7.49
N LYS A 87 3.18 -13.29 7.51
CA LYS A 87 4.22 -12.31 7.19
C LYS A 87 4.88 -11.75 8.46
N ASP A 88 4.08 -11.35 9.45
CA ASP A 88 4.49 -10.94 10.80
C ASP A 88 3.21 -10.74 11.66
N ASN A 89 3.23 -11.10 12.95
CA ASN A 89 2.10 -10.83 13.86
C ASN A 89 1.87 -9.33 14.15
N ARG A 90 2.76 -8.46 13.67
CA ARG A 90 2.67 -7.00 13.72
C ARG A 90 2.25 -6.41 12.37
N ALA A 91 2.10 -7.22 11.34
CA ALA A 91 1.73 -6.79 10.00
C ALA A 91 0.22 -6.95 9.76
N PHE A 92 -0.36 -5.95 9.10
CA PHE A 92 -1.77 -5.93 8.77
C PHE A 92 -2.02 -5.09 7.52
N ILE A 93 -3.19 -5.27 6.92
CA ILE A 93 -3.75 -4.39 5.91
C ILE A 93 -5.07 -3.81 6.40
N ILE A 94 -5.42 -2.61 5.96
CA ILE A 94 -6.77 -2.09 6.15
C ILE A 94 -7.76 -2.93 5.33
N ASN A 95 -8.94 -3.21 5.89
CA ASN A 95 -9.98 -3.94 5.18
C ASN A 95 -10.73 -3.03 4.19
N ALA A 96 -10.00 -2.55 3.18
CA ALA A 96 -10.52 -1.67 2.14
C ALA A 96 -10.13 -2.18 0.75
N ASP A 97 -10.76 -1.66 -0.30
CA ASP A 97 -10.31 -1.95 -1.64
C ASP A 97 -9.03 -1.20 -2.01
N VAL A 98 -7.91 -1.80 -1.63
CA VAL A 98 -6.57 -1.29 -1.91
C VAL A 98 -6.10 -1.60 -3.33
N LYS A 99 -6.81 -2.45 -4.10
CA LYS A 99 -6.39 -2.85 -5.45
C LYS A 99 -6.40 -1.66 -6.41
N ALA A 100 -7.47 -0.87 -6.40
CA ALA A 100 -7.58 0.35 -7.20
C ALA A 100 -6.47 1.37 -6.86
N VAL A 101 -6.13 1.51 -5.58
CA VAL A 101 -5.05 2.39 -5.11
C VAL A 101 -3.69 1.92 -5.63
N VAL A 102 -3.41 0.62 -5.52
CA VAL A 102 -2.16 0.02 -6.02
C VAL A 102 -2.04 0.18 -7.53
N ILE A 103 -3.12 -0.08 -8.27
CA ILE A 103 -3.19 0.15 -9.72
C ILE A 103 -2.86 1.60 -10.06
N SER A 104 -3.48 2.56 -9.38
CA SER A 104 -3.25 3.99 -9.63
C SER A 104 -1.80 4.39 -9.37
N ALA A 105 -1.18 3.83 -8.33
CA ALA A 105 0.22 4.07 -8.03
C ALA A 105 1.15 3.48 -9.10
N ILE A 106 0.87 2.26 -9.57
CA ILE A 106 1.64 1.61 -10.65
C ILE A 106 1.54 2.45 -11.93
N THR A 107 0.34 2.88 -12.31
CA THR A 107 0.12 3.73 -13.49
C THR A 107 0.84 5.06 -13.38
N PHE A 108 0.85 5.69 -12.20
CA PHE A 108 1.64 6.90 -11.96
C PHE A 108 3.13 6.66 -12.28
N TRP A 109 3.71 5.60 -11.73
CA TRP A 109 5.13 5.29 -11.92
C TRP A 109 5.48 4.91 -13.36
N GLN A 110 4.58 4.23 -14.07
CA GLN A 110 4.70 3.96 -15.51
C GLN A 110 4.70 5.26 -16.32
N ASN A 111 3.83 6.22 -16.00
CA ASN A 111 3.74 7.51 -16.70
C ASN A 111 4.97 8.40 -16.46
N VAL A 112 5.60 8.30 -15.28
CA VAL A 112 6.89 8.94 -14.99
C VAL A 112 8.04 8.29 -15.79
N GLY A 113 7.76 7.18 -16.47
CA GLY A 113 8.65 6.53 -17.43
C GLY A 113 9.55 5.46 -16.82
N LEU A 114 9.35 5.09 -15.54
CA LEU A 114 10.17 4.04 -14.93
C LEU A 114 10.07 2.74 -15.77
N PRO A 115 11.16 1.97 -15.91
CA PRO A 115 11.19 0.75 -16.72
C PRO A 115 10.12 -0.25 -16.30
N PHE A 116 9.17 -0.51 -17.19
CA PHE A 116 8.30 -1.66 -17.07
C PHE A 116 9.08 -2.94 -17.41
N GLY A 117 8.61 -4.07 -16.88
CA GLY A 117 9.20 -5.38 -17.11
C GLY A 117 9.51 -5.68 -18.58
N TYR A 118 10.26 -6.76 -18.76
CA TYR A 118 10.70 -7.20 -20.07
C TYR A 118 9.53 -7.39 -21.04
N THR A 119 9.58 -6.72 -22.19
CA THR A 119 8.69 -7.10 -23.28
C THR A 119 9.31 -8.29 -23.98
N ASP A 120 8.52 -9.35 -24.10
CA ASP A 120 8.74 -10.49 -24.96
C ASP A 120 9.63 -11.59 -24.34
N GLN A 121 9.52 -12.81 -24.89
CA GLN A 121 10.19 -14.05 -24.44
C GLN A 121 11.72 -13.91 -24.28
N THR A 122 12.30 -12.81 -24.75
CA THR A 122 13.72 -12.44 -24.72
C THR A 122 14.21 -11.82 -23.42
N LYS A 123 13.32 -11.48 -22.46
CA LYS A 123 13.70 -10.83 -21.19
C LYS A 123 14.55 -9.55 -21.38
N THR A 124 14.19 -8.67 -22.32
CA THR A 124 14.95 -7.43 -22.62
C THR A 124 14.28 -6.17 -22.09
N CYS A 125 14.99 -5.42 -21.23
CA CYS A 125 14.43 -4.27 -20.50
C CYS A 125 14.30 -3.12 -21.48
N LYS A 126 13.08 -2.61 -21.69
CA LYS A 126 12.84 -1.67 -22.79
C LYS A 126 13.31 -0.25 -22.53
N LYS A 127 13.59 0.18 -21.28
CA LYS A 127 13.99 1.57 -20.99
C LYS A 127 14.59 1.75 -19.60
N THR A 128 15.91 1.88 -19.50
CA THR A 128 16.56 2.32 -18.26
C THR A 128 16.48 3.85 -18.16
N ILE A 129 15.88 4.39 -17.09
CA ILE A 129 16.00 5.84 -16.79
C ILE A 129 17.32 6.09 -16.04
N PRO A 130 18.12 7.10 -16.41
CA PRO A 130 19.28 7.52 -15.62
C PRO A 130 18.87 7.89 -14.18
N ALA A 131 19.55 7.33 -13.17
CA ALA A 131 19.21 7.55 -11.75
C ALA A 131 19.24 9.04 -11.35
N GLU A 132 20.07 9.84 -12.00
CA GLU A 132 20.19 11.29 -11.82
C GLU A 132 18.97 12.09 -12.29
N SER A 133 18.10 11.49 -13.10
CA SER A 133 16.89 12.15 -13.63
C SER A 133 15.62 11.85 -12.83
N VAL A 134 15.69 11.03 -11.77
CA VAL A 134 14.54 10.66 -10.94
C VAL A 134 14.77 10.99 -9.47
N ASN A 135 14.11 12.05 -8.99
CA ASN A 135 13.99 12.28 -7.55
C ASN A 135 12.90 11.39 -6.96
N ILE A 136 13.27 10.20 -6.48
CA ILE A 136 12.32 9.21 -5.93
C ILE A 136 11.50 9.79 -4.77
N PHE A 137 12.06 10.68 -3.96
CA PHE A 137 11.37 11.30 -2.83
C PHE A 137 10.25 12.23 -3.31
N GLU A 138 10.56 13.14 -4.23
CA GLU A 138 9.57 14.05 -4.83
C GLU A 138 8.49 13.28 -5.57
N MET A 139 8.89 12.28 -6.38
CA MET A 139 7.94 11.48 -7.15
C MET A 139 7.05 10.61 -6.27
N SER A 140 7.59 10.04 -5.18
CA SER A 140 6.78 9.31 -4.20
C SER A 140 5.79 10.23 -3.49
N THR A 141 6.20 11.48 -3.22
CA THR A 141 5.34 12.50 -2.61
C THR A 141 4.22 12.91 -3.58
N ALA A 142 4.53 13.13 -4.85
CA ALA A 142 3.55 13.44 -5.89
C ALA A 142 2.56 12.28 -6.10
N CYS A 143 3.04 11.04 -6.15
CA CYS A 143 2.21 9.84 -6.21
C CYS A 143 1.24 9.79 -5.02
N TYR A 144 1.77 9.96 -3.80
CA TYR A 144 0.96 9.99 -2.58
C TYR A 144 -0.11 11.09 -2.61
N GLN A 145 0.24 12.31 -3.01
CA GLN A 145 -0.73 13.42 -3.12
C GLN A 145 -1.86 13.11 -4.10
N LEU A 146 -1.52 12.52 -5.25
CA LEU A 146 -2.49 12.07 -6.25
C LEU A 146 -3.39 10.97 -5.68
N LEU A 147 -2.83 9.98 -4.98
CA LEU A 147 -3.62 8.93 -4.34
C LEU A 147 -4.54 9.51 -3.25
N ARG A 148 -4.07 10.46 -2.45
CA ARG A 148 -4.87 11.12 -1.41
C ARG A 148 -6.00 11.97 -2.00
N HIS A 149 -5.79 12.53 -3.19
CA HIS A 149 -6.82 13.25 -3.92
C HIS A 149 -7.92 12.31 -4.44
N TYR A 150 -7.54 11.19 -5.09
CA TYR A 150 -8.52 10.24 -5.64
C TYR A 150 -9.16 9.33 -4.60
N TYR A 151 -8.47 9.05 -3.51
CA TYR A 151 -8.92 8.17 -2.45
C TYR A 151 -8.84 8.86 -1.08
N PRO A 152 -9.61 9.95 -0.86
CA PRO A 152 -9.52 10.76 0.36
C PRO A 152 -9.95 9.99 1.62
N THR A 153 -10.76 8.95 1.46
CA THR A 153 -11.26 8.08 2.53
C THR A 153 -11.20 6.62 2.10
N TYR A 154 -10.92 5.72 3.05
CA TYR A 154 -11.01 4.28 2.80
C TYR A 154 -12.47 3.85 2.62
N GLN A 155 -12.72 2.91 1.70
CA GLN A 155 -14.02 2.25 1.56
C GLN A 155 -13.90 0.81 2.04
N MET A 156 -14.64 0.48 3.10
CA MET A 156 -14.63 -0.86 3.68
C MET A 156 -15.10 -1.88 2.65
N ARG A 157 -14.35 -2.98 2.51
CA ARG A 157 -14.86 -4.13 1.75
C ARG A 157 -16.01 -4.75 2.54
N VAL A 158 -17.18 -4.85 1.92
CA VAL A 158 -18.26 -5.68 2.46
C VAL A 158 -17.79 -7.12 2.30
N LEU A 159 -17.44 -7.78 3.41
CA LEU A 159 -17.24 -9.21 3.40
C LEU A 159 -18.60 -9.85 3.14
N GLU A 160 -18.87 -10.25 1.90
CA GLU A 160 -19.96 -11.18 1.63
C GLU A 160 -19.68 -12.41 2.49
N LYS A 161 -20.58 -12.68 3.45
CA LYS A 161 -20.58 -13.94 4.17
C LYS A 161 -20.71 -15.02 3.10
N LYS A 162 -19.61 -15.71 2.78
CA LYS A 162 -19.70 -17.03 2.17
C LYS A 162 -20.39 -17.91 3.18
N LEU A 163 -21.71 -18.05 3.02
CA LEU A 163 -22.49 -19.12 3.62
C LEU A 163 -21.92 -20.41 3.02
N TYR A 164 -21.08 -21.10 3.80
CA TYR A 164 -20.76 -22.51 3.59
C TYR A 164 -21.74 -23.35 4.39
#